data_AF-A0A2R5LD50-F1
#
_entry.id   AF-A0A2R5LD50-F1
#
_cell.length_a   1.000
_cell.length_b   1.000
_cell.length_c   1.000
_cell.angle_alpha   90.00
_cell.angle_beta   90.00
_cell.angle_gamma   90.00
#
_symmetry.space_group_name_H-M   'P 1'
#
loop_
_entity.id
_entity.type
_entity.pdbx_description
1 polymer ?
#
loop_
_entity_poly.entity_id
_entity_poly.type
_entity_poly.pdbx_seq_one_letter_code
_entity_poly.pdbx_strand_id
1 'polypeptide(L)' 'DVEFPHVRYTEMTGKVLEDSMCLCVAACKRYVGNNERTAKFIKRAMDKRYGSSWHVVVGGAFGLEITHEQKNILYVFCHE' A
#
# COMPACT_ATOMS: atom_id res chain seq x y z
N ASP A 1 0.61 -15.25 -14.96
CA ASP A 1 -0.08 -13.95 -14.91
C ASP A 1 0.27 -13.25 -13.62
N VAL A 2 0.90 -12.08 -13.68
CA VAL A 2 1.26 -11.32 -12.48
C VAL A 2 0.01 -10.53 -12.08
N GLU A 3 -0.68 -10.94 -11.02
CA GLU A 3 -1.77 -10.15 -10.44
C GLU A 3 -1.21 -8.82 -9.93
N PHE A 4 -1.36 -7.80 -10.77
CA PHE A 4 -1.08 -6.43 -10.39
C PHE A 4 -2.27 -5.89 -9.58
N PRO A 5 -2.01 -5.18 -8.47
CA PRO A 5 -3.06 -4.51 -7.73
C PRO A 5 -3.82 -3.51 -8.61
N HIS A 6 -5.14 -3.48 -8.50
CA HIS A 6 -5.95 -2.53 -9.25
C HIS A 6 -5.95 -1.17 -8.55
N VAL A 7 -5.24 -0.20 -9.11
CA VAL A 7 -5.14 1.17 -8.57
C VAL A 7 -6.50 1.87 -8.70
N ARG A 8 -7.04 2.27 -7.55
CA ARG A 8 -8.29 3.04 -7.48
C ARG A 8 -8.03 4.54 -7.55
N TYR A 9 -6.98 5.00 -6.89
CA TYR A 9 -6.51 6.38 -6.94
C TYR A 9 -5.03 6.45 -6.55
N THR A 10 -4.24 7.26 -7.23
CA THR A 10 -2.89 7.57 -6.79
C THR A 10 -2.41 8.88 -7.40
N GLU A 11 -1.55 9.57 -6.66
CA GLU A 11 -0.74 10.69 -7.16
C GLU A 11 0.75 10.33 -7.26
N MET A 12 1.11 9.13 -6.80
CA MET A 12 2.48 8.64 -6.87
C MET A 12 2.85 8.37 -8.32
N THR A 13 4.12 8.60 -8.65
CA THR A 13 4.65 8.35 -10.00
C THR A 13 6.04 7.71 -9.93
N GLY A 14 6.43 7.02 -11.00
CA GLY A 14 7.76 6.44 -11.15
C GLY A 14 8.08 5.38 -10.09
N LYS A 15 9.33 5.37 -9.63
CA LYS A 15 9.87 4.31 -8.77
C LYS A 15 9.10 4.11 -7.46
N VAL A 16 8.61 5.16 -6.83
CA VAL A 16 7.87 5.05 -5.56
C VAL A 16 6.54 4.31 -5.77
N LEU A 17 5.84 4.57 -6.88
CA LEU A 17 4.62 3.85 -7.22
C LEU A 17 4.90 2.36 -7.49
N GLU A 18 5.88 2.07 -8.34
CA GLU A 18 6.26 0.70 -8.70
C GLU A 18 6.66 -0.13 -7.48
N ASP A 19 7.55 0.41 -6.66
CA ASP A 19 8.04 -0.25 -5.45
C ASP A 19 6.89 -0.44 -4.43
N SER A 20 5.98 0.54 -4.28
CA SER A 20 4.82 0.45 -3.38
C SER A 20 3.82 -0.61 -3.83
N MET A 21 3.50 -0.69 -5.13
CA MET A 21 2.61 -1.73 -5.66
C MET A 21 3.19 -3.13 -5.44
N CYS A 22 4.49 -3.31 -5.73
CA CYS A 22 5.17 -4.59 -5.51
C CYS A 22 5.16 -4.98 -4.03
N LEU A 23 5.36 -3.99 -3.14
CA LEU A 23 5.31 -4.20 -1.69
C LEU A 23 3.91 -4.62 -1.21
N CYS A 24 2.85 -4.01 -1.75
CA CYS A 24 1.47 -4.39 -1.46
C CYS A 24 1.19 -5.85 -1.87
N VAL A 25 1.56 -6.26 -3.09
CA VAL A 25 1.40 -7.66 -3.55
C VAL A 25 2.15 -8.62 -2.64
N ALA A 26 3.41 -8.33 -2.36
CA ALA A 26 4.26 -9.19 -1.53
C ALA A 26 3.70 -9.33 -0.10
N ALA A 27 3.18 -8.24 0.47
CA ALA A 27 2.58 -8.24 1.81
C ALA A 27 1.30 -9.07 1.86
N CYS A 28 0.38 -8.86 0.91
CA CYS A 28 -0.88 -9.60 0.81
C CYS A 28 -0.64 -11.11 0.66
N LYS A 29 0.30 -11.51 -0.21
CA LYS A 29 0.65 -12.94 -0.39
C LYS A 29 1.33 -13.56 0.83
N ARG A 30 2.10 -12.77 1.58
CA ARG A 30 2.84 -13.26 2.75
C ARG A 30 1.98 -13.39 4.00
N TYR A 31 0.97 -12.54 4.15
CA TYR A 31 0.17 -12.42 5.36
C TYR A 31 -1.34 -12.53 5.05
N VAL A 32 -1.71 -13.52 4.23
CA VAL A 32 -3.11 -13.83 3.86
C VAL A 32 -3.99 -13.93 5.11
N GLY A 33 -5.14 -13.27 5.07
CA GLY A 33 -6.08 -13.21 6.21
C GLY A 33 -5.60 -12.42 7.43
N ASN A 34 -4.43 -11.78 7.40
CA ASN A 34 -3.89 -11.00 8.53
C ASN A 34 -3.58 -9.55 8.15
N ASN A 35 -4.63 -8.73 8.18
CA ASN A 35 -4.57 -7.30 7.83
C ASN A 35 -3.54 -6.52 8.67
N GLU A 36 -3.43 -6.81 9.97
CA GLU A 36 -2.51 -6.12 10.88
C GLU A 36 -1.04 -6.33 10.44
N ARG A 37 -0.65 -7.59 10.18
CA ARG A 37 0.70 -7.91 9.74
C ARG A 37 1.00 -7.34 8.36
N THR A 38 0.03 -7.38 7.45
CA THR A 38 0.14 -6.75 6.11
C THR A 38 0.42 -5.25 6.24
N ALA A 39 -0.42 -4.51 6.98
CA ALA A 39 -0.26 -3.07 7.17
C ALA A 39 1.07 -2.72 7.83
N LYS A 40 1.44 -3.45 8.90
CA LYS A 40 2.70 -3.23 9.63
C LYS A 40 3.93 -3.49 8.76
N PHE A 41 3.90 -4.50 7.90
CA PHE A 41 4.99 -4.80 6.99
C PHE A 41 5.16 -3.69 5.94
N ILE A 42 4.08 -3.27 5.29
CA ILE A 42 4.11 -2.21 4.28
C ILE A 42 4.62 -0.91 4.91
N LYS A 43 4.04 -0.48 6.04
CA LYS A 43 4.45 0.75 6.74
C LYS A 43 5.95 0.75 7.05
N ARG A 44 6.45 -0.32 7.69
CA ARG A 44 7.88 -0.41 8.06
C ARG A 44 8.81 -0.35 6.85
N ALA A 45 8.42 -0.99 5.75
CA ALA A 45 9.24 -0.98 4.54
C ALA A 45 9.23 0.40 3.86
N MET A 46 8.08 1.08 3.82
CA MET A 46 7.98 2.44 3.28
C MET A 46 8.75 3.45 4.14
N ASP A 47 8.55 3.44 5.46
CA ASP A 47 9.27 4.29 6.41
C ASP A 47 10.79 4.13 6.28
N LYS A 48 11.27 2.89 6.08
CA LYS A 48 12.70 2.60 5.92
C LYS A 48 13.26 3.08 4.57
N ARG A 49 12.47 3.03 3.49
CA ARG A 49 12.95 3.30 2.13
C ARG A 49 12.80 4.76 1.73
N TYR A 50 11.72 5.42 2.14
CA TYR A 50 11.35 6.76 1.67
C TYR A 50 11.25 7.79 2.80
N GLY A 51 11.69 7.43 4.01
CA GLY A 51 11.60 8.28 5.19
C GLY A 51 10.24 8.17 5.88
N SER A 52 10.22 8.51 7.17
CA SER A 52 8.99 8.55 7.96
C SER A 52 8.27 9.91 7.79
N SER A 53 6.95 9.99 7.92
CA SER A 53 6.03 8.94 8.39
C SER A 53 5.04 8.50 7.32
N TRP A 54 4.94 7.19 7.07
CA TRP A 54 3.91 6.57 6.24
C TRP A 54 2.75 6.03 7.09
N HIS A 55 1.54 6.15 6.57
CA HIS A 55 0.33 5.59 7.18
C HIS A 55 -0.26 4.53 6.24
N VAL A 56 -0.64 3.36 6.77
CA VAL A 56 -1.15 2.24 5.97
C VAL A 56 -2.41 1.68 6.63
N VAL A 57 -3.45 1.52 5.81
CA VAL A 57 -4.74 0.93 6.19
C VAL A 57 -4.98 -0.28 5.28
N VAL A 58 -5.35 -1.42 5.86
CA VAL A 58 -5.67 -2.66 5.14
C VAL A 58 -6.96 -3.24 5.71
N GLY A 59 -7.93 -3.55 4.87
CA GLY A 59 -9.22 -4.11 5.28
C GLY A 59 -10.12 -4.43 4.09
N GLY A 60 -11.18 -5.21 4.32
CA GLY A 60 -12.13 -5.60 3.27
C GLY A 60 -13.18 -4.54 2.94
N ALA A 61 -13.58 -3.72 3.93
CA ALA A 61 -14.51 -2.62 3.76
C ALA A 61 -14.18 -1.48 4.73
N PHE A 62 -13.90 -0.30 4.20
CA PHE A 62 -13.63 0.91 4.97
C PHE A 62 -13.92 2.16 4.13
N GLY A 63 -14.21 3.28 4.80
CA GLY A 63 -14.24 4.62 4.22
C GLY A 63 -12.99 5.42 4.60
N LEU A 64 -12.65 6.43 3.81
CA LEU A 64 -11.50 7.30 4.06
C LEU A 64 -11.85 8.77 3.79
N GLU A 65 -11.58 9.62 4.78
CA GLU A 65 -11.56 11.08 4.68
C GLU A 65 -10.26 11.54 5.32
N ILE A 66 -9.26 11.89 4.50
CA ILE A 66 -7.90 12.15 4.95
C ILE A 66 -7.29 13.35 4.24
N THR A 67 -6.41 14.05 4.94
CA THR A 67 -5.44 14.96 4.34
C THR A 67 -4.11 14.24 4.19
N HIS A 68 -3.46 14.39 3.03
CA HIS A 68 -2.15 13.78 2.76
C HIS A 68 -1.24 14.78 2.06
N GLU A 69 0.06 14.51 2.10
CA GLU A 69 1.03 15.24 1.27
C GLU A 69 0.80 14.91 -0.21
N GLN A 70 0.94 15.93 -1.08
CA GLN A 70 0.80 15.74 -2.52
C GLN A 70 1.79 14.69 -3.04
N LYS A 71 1.36 13.91 -4.03
CA LYS A 71 2.17 12.84 -4.66
C LYS A 71 2.47 11.63 -3.77
N ASN A 72 1.96 11.60 -2.53
CA ASN A 72 2.26 10.56 -1.54
C ASN A 72 1.01 9.77 -1.11
N ILE A 73 0.07 9.52 -2.03
CA ILE A 73 -1.11 8.68 -1.78
C ILE A 73 -1.26 7.56 -2.81
N LEU A 74 -1.56 6.36 -2.31
CA LEU A 74 -1.88 5.17 -3.09
C LEU A 74 -3.09 4.47 -2.45
N TYR A 75 -4.18 4.40 -3.21
CA TYR A 75 -5.36 3.62 -2.89
C TYR A 75 -5.56 2.55 -3.96
N VAL A 76 -5.56 1.29 -3.52
CA VAL A 76 -5.44 0.14 -4.39
C VAL A 76 -6.24 -1.05 -3.86
N PHE A 77 -6.77 -1.86 -4.77
CA PHE A 77 -7.35 -3.15 -4.46
C PHE A 77 -6.33 -4.24 -4.78
N CYS A 78 -5.95 -5.01 -3.76
CA CYS A 78 -5.18 -6.24 -3.94
C CYS A 78 -6.15 -7.41 -3.96
N HIS A 79 -6.14 -8.18 -5.04
CA HIS A 79 -6.80 -9.48 -5.08
C HIS A 79 -5.90 -10.52 -4.40
N GLU A 80 -6.51 -11.48 -3.70
CA GLU A 80 -5.82 -12.65 -3.13
C GLU A 80 -5.63 -13.74 -4.17
#